data_AF-A0A5B8UN48-F1
#
_entry.id   AF-A0A5B8UN48-F1
#
_cell.length_a   1.000
_cell.length_b   1.000
_cell.length_c   1.000
_cell.angle_alpha   90.00
_cell.angle_beta   90.00
_cell.angle_gamma   90.00
#
_symmetry.space_group_name_H-M   'P 1'
#
loop_
_entity.id
_entity.type
_entity.pdbx_description
1 polymer ?
#
loop_
_entity_poly.entity_id
_entity_poly.type
_entity_poly.pdbx_seq_one_letter_code
_entity_poly.pdbx_strand_id
1 'polypeptide(L)'
;MEVTAAVLFDGHLAHYDVQVQGGRECHAQLSSYRGNPQQSPPQHITLKKEGRHWVSNDVDNRLSDDLGYAVELKAKPILEDRRREGGHPAE
;
A
#
# COMPACT_ATOMS: atom_id res chain seq x y z
N MET A 1 3.98 8.30 6.86
CA MET A 1 2.60 8.68 6.48
C MET A 1 1.72 7.49 6.74
N GLU A 2 0.53 7.68 7.28
CA GLU A 2 -0.45 6.61 7.49
C GLU A 2 -1.55 6.70 6.44
N VAL A 3 -1.89 5.56 5.82
CA VAL A 3 -2.85 5.47 4.71
C VAL A 3 -3.69 4.23 4.88
N THR A 4 -5.01 4.35 4.81
CA THR A 4 -5.89 3.18 4.76
C THR A 4 -6.05 2.70 3.30
N ALA A 5 -5.61 1.47 3.04
CA ALA A 5 -5.76 0.76 1.78
C ALA A 5 -6.85 -0.30 1.89
N ALA A 6 -7.66 -0.45 0.85
CA ALA A 6 -8.67 -1.49 0.76
C ALA A 6 -8.36 -2.38 -0.44
N VAL A 7 -8.23 -3.69 -0.19
CA VAL A 7 -7.90 -4.70 -1.21
C VAL A 7 -8.91 -5.83 -1.17
N LEU A 8 -9.03 -6.56 -2.29
CA LEU A 8 -9.83 -7.77 -2.36
C LEU A 8 -8.97 -8.98 -2.03
N PHE A 9 -9.37 -9.73 -0.99
CA PHE A 9 -8.77 -10.99 -0.62
C PHE A 9 -9.86 -12.07 -0.62
N ASP A 10 -9.68 -13.12 -1.43
CA ASP A 10 -10.65 -14.21 -1.59
C ASP A 10 -12.09 -13.72 -1.90
N GLY A 11 -12.20 -12.66 -2.72
CA GLY A 11 -13.51 -12.07 -3.08
C GLY A 11 -14.14 -11.18 -2.02
N HIS A 12 -13.48 -10.97 -0.87
CA HIS A 12 -13.96 -10.12 0.22
C HIS A 12 -13.05 -8.89 0.42
N LEU A 13 -13.63 -7.80 0.94
CA LEU A 13 -12.88 -6.58 1.23
C LEU A 13 -12.08 -6.72 2.53
N ALA A 14 -10.77 -6.47 2.41
CA ALA A 14 -9.83 -6.33 3.51
C ALA A 14 -9.30 -4.89 3.56
N HIS A 15 -9.46 -4.24 4.71
CA HIS A 15 -8.95 -2.91 4.99
C HIS A 15 -7.68 -3.02 5.81
N TYR A 16 -6.66 -2.32 5.34
CA TYR A 16 -5.36 -2.25 5.97
C TYR A 16 -4.99 -0.80 6.26
N ASP A 17 -4.55 -0.53 7.49
CA ASP A 17 -3.86 0.69 7.84
C ASP A 17 -2.38 0.51 7.52
N VAL A 18 -1.87 1.32 6.61
CA VAL A 18 -0.53 1.20 6.06
C VAL A 18 0.31 2.38 6.50
N GLN A 19 1.40 2.08 7.20
CA GLN A 19 2.40 3.04 7.60
C GLN A 19 3.57 3.03 6.62
N VAL A 20 3.66 4.06 5.79
CA VAL A 20 4.73 4.23 4.81
C VAL A 20 5.97 4.82 5.49
N GLN A 21 7.08 4.08 5.44
CA GLN A 21 8.40 4.47 5.95
C GLN A 21 9.40 4.68 4.80
N GLY A 22 9.94 5.89 4.67
CA GLY A 22 11.00 6.20 3.70
C GLY A 22 10.66 5.98 2.21
N GLY A 23 9.39 5.77 1.86
CA GLY A 23 8.91 5.61 0.48
C GLY A 23 9.31 4.30 -0.24
N ARG A 24 10.02 3.40 0.45
CA ARG A 24 10.46 2.09 -0.07
C ARG A 24 10.07 0.91 0.82
N GLU A 25 9.58 1.17 2.01
CA GLU A 25 9.06 0.17 2.92
C GLU A 25 7.72 0.66 3.47
N CYS A 26 6.76 -0.24 3.61
CA CYS A 26 5.53 0.05 4.32
C CYS A 26 5.07 -1.14 5.16
N HIS A 27 4.46 -0.80 6.29
CA HIS A 27 3.96 -1.75 7.27
C HIS A 27 2.45 -1.67 7.23
N ALA A 28 1.80 -2.73 6.77
CA ALA A 28 0.35 -2.82 6.65
C ALA A 28 -0.22 -3.65 7.78
N GLN A 29 -1.23 -3.12 8.46
CA GLN A 29 -1.94 -3.77 9.54
C GLN A 29 -3.42 -3.93 9.18
N LEU A 30 -3.95 -5.15 9.27
CA LEU A 30 -5.34 -5.43 8.97
C LEU A 30 -6.24 -4.77 10.03
N SER A 31 -7.04 -3.81 9.59
CA SER A 31 -8.00 -3.09 10.44
C SER A 31 -9.36 -3.77 10.43
N SER A 32 -9.80 -4.26 9.26
CA SER A 32 -11.10 -4.90 9.10
C SER A 32 -11.15 -5.83 7.91
N TYR A 33 -11.74 -7.01 8.08
CA TYR A 33 -12.01 -7.94 7.00
C TYR A 33 -13.48 -8.36 7.03
N ARG A 34 -14.15 -8.26 5.87
CA ARG A 34 -15.59 -8.62 5.74
C ARG A 34 -15.82 -10.02 5.16
N GLY A 35 -14.81 -10.88 5.17
CA GLY A 35 -14.93 -12.27 4.74
C GLY A 35 -14.96 -13.26 5.90
N ASN A 36 -14.67 -14.52 5.59
CA ASN A 36 -14.61 -15.58 6.58
C ASN A 36 -13.39 -15.42 7.50
N PRO A 37 -13.53 -15.28 8.83
CA PRO A 37 -12.40 -15.11 9.74
C PRO A 37 -11.42 -16.30 9.74
N GLN A 38 -11.84 -17.50 9.33
CA GLN A 38 -10.92 -18.65 9.17
C GLN A 38 -9.98 -18.51 7.96
N GLN A 39 -10.34 -17.66 7.00
CA GLN A 39 -9.57 -17.34 5.80
C GLN A 39 -9.16 -15.85 5.82
N SER A 40 -9.02 -15.28 7.02
CA SER A 40 -8.59 -13.89 7.14
C SER A 40 -7.19 -13.75 6.56
N PRO A 41 -6.92 -12.70 5.77
CA PRO A 41 -5.58 -12.43 5.33
C PRO A 41 -4.70 -12.05 6.54
N PRO A 42 -3.36 -12.06 6.37
CA PRO A 42 -2.45 -11.81 7.47
C PRO A 42 -2.67 -10.44 8.11
N GLN A 43 -2.59 -10.41 9.44
CA GLN A 43 -2.84 -9.20 10.22
C GLN A 43 -1.75 -8.16 10.09
N HIS A 44 -0.51 -8.60 9.88
CA HIS A 44 0.64 -7.73 9.68
C HIS A 44 1.37 -8.16 8.42
N ILE A 45 1.61 -7.21 7.54
CA ILE A 45 2.30 -7.43 6.27
C ILE A 45 3.37 -6.35 6.14
N THR A 46 4.62 -6.77 6.06
CA THR A 46 5.71 -5.86 5.73
C THR A 46 5.95 -5.90 4.23
N LEU A 47 5.79 -4.77 3.57
CA LEU A 47 5.98 -4.62 2.14
C LEU A 47 7.23 -3.82 1.86
N LYS A 48 8.02 -4.29 0.90
CA LYS A 48 9.19 -3.60 0.38
C LYS A 48 9.01 -3.34 -1.10
N LYS A 49 9.41 -2.15 -1.53
CA LYS A 49 9.34 -1.76 -2.93
C LYS A 49 10.58 -2.28 -3.66
N GLU A 50 10.38 -3.24 -4.56
CA GLU A 50 11.42 -3.76 -5.45
C GLU A 50 11.11 -3.38 -6.90
N GLY A 51 11.75 -2.29 -7.36
CA GLY A 51 11.53 -1.75 -8.69
C GLY A 51 10.10 -1.23 -8.87
N ARG A 52 9.33 -1.92 -9.72
CA ARG A 52 7.92 -1.59 -10.03
C ARG A 52 6.90 -2.36 -9.19
N HIS A 53 7.37 -3.34 -8.43
CA HIS A 53 6.53 -4.26 -7.68
C HIS A 53 6.71 -4.05 -6.18
N TRP A 54 5.67 -4.42 -5.44
CA TRP A 54 5.76 -4.53 -3.98
C TRP A 54 5.81 -5.99 -3.60
N VAL A 55 6.78 -6.33 -2.75
CA VAL A 55 7.04 -7.70 -2.33
C VAL A 55 6.93 -7.81 -0.82
N SER A 56 6.46 -8.96 -0.36
CA SER A 56 6.45 -9.35 1.04
C SER A 56 6.92 -10.79 1.17
N ASN A 57 7.56 -11.12 2.29
CA ASN A 57 7.94 -12.50 2.57
C ASN A 57 6.79 -13.30 3.20
N ASP A 58 5.81 -12.61 3.78
CA ASP A 58 4.76 -13.22 4.60
C ASP A 58 3.49 -13.52 3.80
N VAL A 59 3.32 -12.93 2.61
CA VAL A 59 2.10 -13.05 1.81
C VAL A 59 2.39 -13.25 0.33
N ASP A 60 1.37 -13.67 -0.43
CA ASP A 60 1.46 -13.80 -1.88
C ASP A 60 1.88 -12.51 -2.57
N ASN A 61 2.66 -12.66 -3.65
CA ASN A 61 3.09 -11.54 -4.49
C ASN A 61 1.91 -10.75 -5.06
N ARG A 62 0.77 -11.39 -5.34
CA ARG A 62 -0.42 -10.68 -5.83
C ARG A 62 -1.00 -9.74 -4.79
N LEU A 63 -1.15 -10.20 -3.55
CA LEU A 63 -1.66 -9.35 -2.47
C LEU A 63 -0.67 -8.22 -2.16
N SER A 64 0.63 -8.53 -2.19
CA SER A 64 1.69 -7.54 -2.00
C SER A 64 1.62 -6.41 -3.03
N ASP A 65 1.51 -6.78 -4.30
CA ASP A 65 1.46 -5.82 -5.41
C ASP A 65 0.17 -4.98 -5.37
N ASP A 66 -0.99 -5.62 -5.13
CA ASP A 66 -2.30 -4.93 -5.05
C ASP A 66 -2.34 -3.93 -3.89
N LEU A 67 -1.86 -4.34 -2.72
CA LEU A 67 -1.81 -3.49 -1.54
C LEU A 67 -0.83 -2.33 -1.71
N GLY A 68 0.38 -2.63 -2.21
CA GLY A 68 1.39 -1.62 -2.50
C GLY A 68 0.90 -0.60 -3.53
N TYR A 69 0.22 -1.06 -4.59
CA TYR A 69 -0.37 -0.20 -5.60
C TYR A 69 -1.50 0.67 -5.04
N ALA A 70 -2.40 0.11 -4.21
CA ALA A 70 -3.46 0.86 -3.55
C ALA A 70 -2.90 1.96 -2.63
N VAL A 71 -1.81 1.66 -1.92
CA VAL A 71 -1.08 2.62 -1.09
C VAL A 71 -0.45 3.71 -1.96
N GLU A 72 0.19 3.36 -3.07
CA GLU A 72 0.73 4.34 -4.00
C GLU A 72 -0.37 5.23 -4.59
N LEU A 73 -1.52 4.68 -4.99
CA LEU A 73 -2.65 5.46 -5.48
C LEU A 73 -3.19 6.45 -4.45
N LYS A 74 -3.27 6.04 -3.18
CA LYS A 74 -3.76 6.88 -2.08
C LYS A 74 -2.71 7.89 -1.60
N ALA A 75 -1.42 7.57 -1.73
CA ALA A 75 -0.29 8.44 -1.40
C ALA A 75 0.16 9.33 -2.59
N LYS A 76 -0.37 9.10 -3.80
CA LYS A 76 -0.07 9.89 -5.01
C LYS A 76 -0.25 11.41 -4.87
N PRO A 77 -1.24 11.98 -4.15
CA PRO A 77 -1.29 13.43 -3.99
C PRO A 77 -0.08 14.03 -3.26
N ILE A 78 0.83 13.22 -2.67
CA ILE A 78 2.03 13.70 -1.96
C ILE A 78 3.33 13.27 -2.68
N LEU A 79 3.30 12.17 -3.44
CA LEU A 79 4.44 11.71 -4.23
C LEU A 79 4.67 12.58 -5.49
N GLU A 80 3.63 13.22 -6.03
CA GLU A 80 3.73 14.17 -7.15
C GLU A 80 3.99 15.62 -6.73
N ASP A 81 3.67 16.00 -5.49
CA ASP A 81 3.87 17.39 -5.02
C ASP A 81 5.36 17.76 -4.94
N ARG A 82 6.24 16.80 -4.64
CA ARG A 82 7.71 16.99 -4.71
C ARG A 82 8.29 17.09 -6.13
N ARG A 83 7.50 16.86 -7.18
CA ARG A 83 7.93 17.09 -8.57
C ARG A 83 7.50 18.44 -9.14
N ARG A 84 6.70 19.24 -8.41
CA ARG A 84 6.21 20.55 -8.88
C ARG A 84 6.87 21.77 -8.22
N GLU A 85 7.91 21.58 -7.42
CA GLU A 85 8.70 22.69 -6.87
C GLU A 85 9.97 22.98 -7.71
N GLY A 86 9.97 22.62 -8.99
CA GLY A 86 11.06 22.86 -9.93
C GLY A 86 10.72 23.90 -10.99
N GLY A 87 10.73 25.19 -10.62
CA GLY A 87 11.16 26.30 -11.49
C GLY A 87 10.26 26.77 -12.65
N HIS A 88 9.78 28.01 -12.55
CA HIS A 88 9.47 28.89 -13.68
C HIS A 88 10.68 29.05 -14.63
N PRO A 89 10.45 29.45 -15.90
CA PRO A 89 10.56 30.87 -16.21
C PRO A 89 9.33 31.42 -16.93
N ALA A 90 9.15 32.74 -16.76
CA ALA A 90 8.18 33.56 -17.47
C ALA A 90 8.65 33.79 -18.92
N GLU A 91 7.69 33.87 -19.84
CA GLU A 91 7.82 34.55 -21.14
C GLU A 91 6.74 35.64 -21.23
#